data_AF-A0A8X6R099-F1
#
_entry.id   AF-A0A8X6R099-F1
#
_cell.length_a   1.000
_cell.length_b   1.000
_cell.length_c   1.000
_cell.angle_alpha   90.00
_cell.angle_beta   90.00
_cell.angle_gamma   90.00
#
_symmetry.space_group_name_H-M   'P 1'
#
loop_
_entity.id
_entity.type
_entity.pdbx_description
1 polymer ?
#
loop_
_entity_poly.entity_id
_entity_poly.type
_entity_poly.pdbx_seq_one_letter_code
_entity_poly.pdbx_strand_id
1 'polypeptide(L)'
;MDKDMNITLELASLHSLYNTVTGDDIFNKLLKTFAYYNLDWTNLSCLTVDGEKNTSGIKKNLVGQLKRMCSEKNILQSMFLICFIHQQVLCCGICGH
;
A
#
# COMPACT_ATOMS: atom_id res chain seq x y z
N MET A 1 4.88 -22.12 6.51
CA MET A 1 5.87 -21.29 7.22
C MET A 1 7.23 -21.88 6.92
N ASP A 2 8.19 -21.05 6.51
CA ASP A 2 9.56 -21.52 6.30
C ASP A 2 10.08 -22.17 7.58
N LYS A 3 10.79 -23.30 7.45
CA LYS A 3 11.24 -24.09 8.62
C LYS A 3 12.27 -23.31 9.45
N ASP A 4 12.91 -22.34 8.83
CA ASP A 4 13.97 -21.53 9.42
C ASP A 4 13.45 -20.15 9.88
N MET A 5 12.13 -19.92 9.85
CA MET A 5 11.49 -18.65 10.25
C MET A 5 12.06 -17.41 9.55
N ASN A 6 12.57 -17.57 8.33
CA ASN A 6 13.15 -16.46 7.59
C ASN A 6 12.07 -15.45 7.17
N ILE A 7 12.39 -14.16 7.31
CA ILE A 7 11.60 -13.06 6.77
C ILE A 7 12.32 -12.52 5.55
N THR A 8 11.65 -12.57 4.40
CA THR A 8 12.15 -12.05 3.13
C THR A 8 11.45 -10.74 2.79
N LEU A 9 12.22 -9.76 2.31
CA LEU A 9 11.69 -8.50 1.81
C LEU A 9 12.13 -8.33 0.35
N GLU A 10 11.14 -8.20 -0.53
CA GLU A 10 11.36 -8.10 -1.97
C GLU A 10 10.58 -6.92 -2.55
N LEU A 11 11.15 -6.28 -3.58
CA LEU A 11 10.51 -5.21 -4.32
C LEU A 11 9.81 -5.80 -5.55
N ALA A 12 8.48 -5.96 -5.48
CA ALA A 12 7.71 -6.49 -6.60
C ALA A 12 7.65 -5.54 -7.80
N SER A 13 7.46 -4.23 -7.60
CA SER A 13 7.37 -3.29 -8.73
C SER A 13 7.61 -1.85 -8.30
N LEU A 14 8.19 -1.06 -9.19
CA LEU A 14 8.30 0.40 -9.07
C LEU A 14 7.61 1.05 -10.26
N HIS A 15 6.64 1.95 -9.99
CA HIS A 15 5.85 2.63 -11.01
C HIS A 15 6.01 4.14 -10.88
N SER A 16 6.46 4.80 -11.94
CA SER A 16 6.37 6.25 -12.05
C SER A 16 4.92 6.66 -12.32
N LEU A 17 4.41 7.62 -11.54
CA LEU A 17 3.11 8.25 -11.73
C LEU A 17 3.36 9.72 -12.04
N TYR A 18 2.67 10.24 -13.05
CA TYR A 18 2.86 11.61 -13.55
C TYR A 18 1.58 12.43 -13.37
N ASN A 19 1.72 13.75 -13.27
CA ASN A 19 0.62 14.70 -13.06
C ASN A 19 -0.12 14.49 -11.72
N THR A 20 -1.39 14.91 -11.64
CA THR A 20 -2.25 14.69 -10.49
C THR A 20 -2.56 13.20 -10.35
N VAL A 21 -2.09 12.60 -9.26
CA VAL A 21 -2.31 11.18 -8.94
C VAL A 21 -3.56 11.01 -8.10
N THR A 22 -4.40 10.05 -8.46
CA THR A 22 -5.61 9.67 -7.71
C THR A 22 -5.45 8.31 -7.01
N GLY A 23 -6.39 7.96 -6.13
CA GLY A 23 -6.45 6.62 -5.54
C GLY A 23 -6.66 5.51 -6.58
N ASP A 24 -7.44 5.80 -7.63
CA ASP A 24 -7.69 4.89 -8.74
C ASP A 24 -6.43 4.56 -9.53
N ASP A 25 -5.57 5.56 -9.78
CA ASP A 25 -4.31 5.35 -10.49
C ASP A 25 -3.42 4.35 -9.75
N ILE A 26 -3.30 4.51 -8.42
CA ILE A 26 -2.51 3.62 -7.56
C ILE A 26 -3.13 2.22 -7.53
N PHE A 27 -4.44 2.11 -7.35
CA PHE A 27 -5.13 0.82 -7.33
C PHE A 27 -4.98 0.06 -8.66
N ASN A 28 -5.09 0.76 -9.79
CA ASN A 28 -4.90 0.16 -11.11
C ASN A 28 -3.46 -0.36 -11.30
N LYS A 29 -2.44 0.33 -10.76
CA LYS A 29 -1.07 -0.19 -10.77
C LYS A 29 -0.92 -1.42 -9.88
N LEU A 30 -1.54 -1.42 -8.70
CA LEU A 30 -1.56 -2.57 -7.80
C LEU A 30 -2.19 -3.80 -8.48
N LEU A 31 -3.35 -3.63 -9.13
CA LEU A 31 -4.03 -4.69 -9.89
C LEU A 31 -3.12 -5.28 -10.97
N LYS A 32 -2.43 -4.42 -11.74
CA LYS A 32 -1.50 -4.84 -12.78
C LYS A 32 -0.29 -5.59 -12.23
N THR A 33 0.28 -5.13 -11.11
CA THR A 33 1.39 -5.83 -10.45
C THR A 33 0.97 -7.23 -9.99
N PHE A 34 -0.19 -7.36 -9.32
CA PHE A 34 -0.72 -8.66 -8.89
C PHE A 34 -0.94 -9.60 -10.09
N ALA A 35 -1.54 -9.10 -11.17
CA ALA A 35 -1.76 -9.89 -12.37
C ALA A 35 -0.44 -10.31 -13.06
N TYR A 36 0.54 -9.40 -13.17
CA TYR A 36 1.81 -9.66 -13.82
C TYR A 36 2.62 -10.76 -13.11
N TYR A 37 2.64 -10.74 -11.78
CA TYR A 37 3.31 -11.75 -10.96
C TYR A 37 2.44 -12.96 -10.64
N ASN A 38 1.20 -13.02 -11.16
CA ASN A 38 0.21 -14.04 -10.85
C ASN A 38 0.04 -14.27 -9.33
N LEU A 39 0.02 -13.18 -8.57
CA LEU A 39 -0.12 -13.21 -7.12
C LEU A 39 -1.58 -13.45 -6.75
N ASP A 40 -1.79 -14.35 -5.79
CA ASP A 40 -3.11 -14.56 -5.21
C ASP A 40 -3.43 -13.47 -4.18
N TRP A 41 -4.58 -12.85 -4.36
CA TRP A 41 -5.11 -11.85 -3.45
C TRP A 41 -5.46 -12.41 -2.06
N THR A 42 -5.70 -13.72 -1.95
CA THR A 42 -5.91 -14.38 -0.64
C THR A 42 -4.67 -14.31 0.26
N ASN A 43 -3.48 -14.10 -0.34
CA ASN A 43 -2.22 -13.93 0.40
C ASN A 43 -1.99 -12.48 0.86
N LEU A 44 -2.85 -11.52 0.49
CA LEU A 44 -2.72 -10.13 0.90
C LEU A 44 -3.17 -9.95 2.36
N SER A 45 -2.21 -10.03 3.28
CA SER A 45 -2.47 -9.87 4.72
C SER A 45 -2.62 -8.41 5.15
N CYS A 46 -1.85 -7.49 4.56
CA CYS A 46 -1.89 -6.09 4.93
C CYS A 46 -1.54 -5.14 3.79
N LEU A 47 -2.08 -3.93 3.88
CA LEU A 47 -1.68 -2.78 3.07
C LEU A 47 -1.07 -1.72 3.99
N THR A 48 0.17 -1.34 3.72
CA THR A 48 0.83 -0.23 4.39
C THR A 48 0.94 0.94 3.41
N VAL A 49 0.32 2.08 3.76
CA VAL A 49 0.42 3.32 2.98
C VAL A 49 1.06 4.42 3.81
N ASP A 50 1.77 5.33 3.15
CA ASP A 50 2.38 6.46 3.84
C ASP A 50 1.35 7.37 4.52
N GLY A 51 1.72 7.99 5.64
CA GLY A 51 0.87 8.75 6.55
C GLY A 51 0.62 10.23 6.21
N GLU A 52 1.21 10.77 5.14
CA GLU A 52 1.16 12.21 4.85
C GLU A 52 -0.27 12.81 4.75
N LYS A 53 -0.47 14.04 5.28
CA LYS A 53 -1.78 14.70 5.40
C LYS A 53 -2.43 15.01 4.04
N ASN A 54 -1.63 15.31 3.01
CA ASN A 54 -2.12 15.72 1.68
C ASN A 54 -2.72 14.57 0.86
N THR A 55 -2.51 13.32 1.25
CA THR A 55 -2.98 12.13 0.52
C THR A 55 -4.18 11.44 1.18
N SER A 56 -4.83 12.09 2.15
CA SER A 56 -5.95 11.50 2.90
C SER A 56 -7.14 11.06 2.03
N GLY A 57 -7.50 11.82 1.00
CA GLY A 57 -8.54 11.45 0.03
C GLY A 57 -8.15 10.26 -0.85
N ILE A 58 -6.90 10.26 -1.34
CA ILE A 58 -6.31 9.18 -2.13
C ILE A 58 -6.31 7.87 -1.33
N LYS A 59 -5.90 7.93 -0.06
CA LYS A 59 -5.91 6.77 0.85
C LYS A 59 -7.31 6.23 1.09
N LYS A 60 -8.28 7.10 1.41
CA LYS A 60 -9.67 6.70 1.62
C LYS A 60 -10.24 5.97 0.40
N ASN A 61 -9.95 6.49 -0.80
CA ASN A 61 -10.35 5.85 -2.05
C ASN A 61 -9.68 4.48 -2.21
N LEU A 62 -8.35 4.40 -2.13
CA LEU A 62 -7.59 3.15 -2.29
C LEU A 62 -8.03 2.06 -1.29
N VAL A 63 -8.18 2.43 -0.01
CA VAL A 63 -8.65 1.52 1.04
C VAL A 63 -10.09 1.06 0.76
N GLY A 64 -10.97 1.96 0.34
CA GLY A 64 -12.33 1.62 -0.04
C GLY A 64 -12.39 0.63 -1.20
N GLN A 65 -11.54 0.81 -2.22
CA GLN A 65 -11.45 -0.08 -3.37
C GLN A 65 -10.94 -1.47 -3.00
N LEU A 66 -9.90 -1.55 -2.17
CA LEU A 66 -9.41 -2.82 -1.66
C LEU A 66 -10.46 -3.56 -0.83
N LYS A 67 -11.17 -2.85 0.06
CA LYS A 67 -12.26 -3.45 0.85
C LYS A 67 -13.36 -4.01 -0.04
N ARG A 68 -13.79 -3.26 -1.05
CA ARG A 68 -14.80 -3.71 -2.02
C ARG A 68 -14.32 -4.96 -2.77
N MET A 69 -13.09 -4.95 -3.27
CA MET A 69 -12.51 -6.08 -4.01
C MET A 69 -12.37 -7.33 -3.15
N CYS A 70 -11.96 -7.20 -1.88
CA CYS A 70 -11.95 -8.32 -0.93
C CYS A 70 -13.37 -8.90 -0.74
N SER A 71 -14.38 -8.05 -0.55
CA SER A 71 -15.77 -8.49 -0.40
C SER A 71 -16.29 -9.20 -1.65
N GLU A 72 -16.05 -8.65 -2.84
CA GLU A 72 -16.48 -9.23 -4.13
C GLU A 72 -15.84 -10.60 -4.38
N LYS A 73 -14.59 -10.79 -3.93
CA LYS A 73 -13.83 -12.04 -4.10
C LYS A 73 -13.95 -13.01 -2.91
N ASN A 74 -14.76 -12.69 -1.89
CA ASN A 74 -14.85 -13.46 -0.64
C ASN A 74 -13.48 -13.68 0.04
N ILE A 75 -12.61 -12.68 -0.02
CA ILE A 75 -11.28 -12.70 0.59
C ILE A 75 -11.38 -12.09 1.99
N LEU A 76 -10.70 -12.73 2.95
CA LEU A 76 -10.63 -12.22 4.31
C LEU A 76 -10.03 -10.81 4.30
N GLN A 77 -10.68 -9.88 5.00
CA GLN A 77 -10.34 -8.46 4.89
C GLN A 77 -8.91 -8.19 5.36
N SER A 78 -8.09 -7.65 4.46
CA SER A 78 -6.70 -7.28 4.77
C SER A 78 -6.63 -6.18 5.85
N MET A 79 -5.59 -6.23 6.67
CA MET A 79 -5.30 -5.18 7.65
C MET A 79 -4.78 -3.93 6.95
N PHE A 80 -5.28 -2.75 7.34
CA PHE A 80 -4.81 -1.48 6.79
C PHE A 80 -3.94 -0.76 7.81
N LEU A 81 -2.67 -0.58 7.49
CA LEU A 81 -1.67 0.07 8.33
C LEU A 81 -1.26 1.40 7.70
N ILE A 82 -1.10 2.42 8.54
CA ILE A 82 -0.56 3.71 8.13
C ILE A 82 0.90 3.75 8.60
N CYS A 83 1.83 3.96 7.67
CA CYS A 83 3.23 4.05 7.99
C CYS A 83 3.54 5.38 8.68
N PHE A 84 4.07 5.33 9.91
CA PHE A 84 4.50 6.51 10.68
C PHE A 84 5.97 6.87 10.48
N ILE A 85 6.74 6.08 9.71
CA ILE A 85 8.18 6.26 9.53
C ILE A 85 8.52 7.62 8.89
N HIS A 86 7.59 8.24 8.15
CA HIS A 86 7.78 9.58 7.60
C HIS A 86 7.82 10.72 8.62
N GLN A 87 7.36 10.54 9.87
CA GLN A 87 7.32 11.66 10.83
C GLN A 87 8.66 11.93 11.53
N GLN A 88 9.57 10.96 11.65
CA GLN A 88 10.86 11.24 12.31
C GLN A 88 11.84 12.03 11.42
N VAL A 89 11.79 11.83 10.10
CA VAL A 89 12.63 12.60 9.15
C VAL A 89 12.12 14.03 8.99
N LEU A 90 10.79 14.24 8.96
CA LEU A 90 10.19 15.58 8.87
C LEU A 90 10.31 16.39 10.16
N CYS A 91 10.19 15.76 11.34
CA CYS A 91 10.35 16.48 12.62
C CYS A 91 11.80 16.86 12.93
N CYS A 92 12.80 16.23 12.30
CA CYS A 92 14.21 16.60 12.49
C CYS A 92 14.62 17.86 11.70
N GLY A 93 13.79 18.32 10.75
CA GLY A 93 14.05 19.50 9.93
C GLY A 93 13.67 20.86 10.55
N ILE A 94 13.18 20.91 11.81
CA ILE A 94 12.73 22.15 12.47
C ILE A 94 13.64 22.57 13.65
N CYS A 95 14.87 22.07 13.69
CA CYS A 95 15.91 22.58 14.60
C CYS A 95 17.03 23.22 13.77
N GLY A 96 16.76 24.41 13.24
CA GLY A 96 17.71 25.14 12.42
C GLY A 96 17.22 26.56 12.15
N HIS A 97 16.98 27.33 13.22
CA HIS A 97 16.95 28.78 13.15
C HIS A 97 17.52 29.40 14.41
#